data_AF-E8NB12-F1
#
_entry.id   AF-E8NB12-F1
#
_cell.length_a   1.000
_cell.length_b   1.000
_cell.length_c   1.000
_cell.angle_alpha   90.00
_cell.angle_beta   90.00
_cell.angle_gamma   90.00
#
_symmetry.space_group_name_H-M   'P 1'
#
loop_
_entity.id
_entity.type
_entity.pdbx_description
1 polymer ?
#
loop_
_entity_poly.entity_id
_entity_poly.type
_entity_poly.pdbx_seq_one_letter_code
_entity_poly.pdbx_strand_id
1 'polypeptide(L)'
;MPEVDEFSFLPAQAADIGRPTPTVERVQLTLDDGRTLSGLRWGDAPPAVTLLHGAGLNAHTWDTTLLHLGLPALALDLPGHGDSSWRDDAAYVARVLAPDVVTALEAWTTRPQTLVGHSLGGLTGAAVAASRPDLVERLVVVDITPGIDPSGGPAQLRAFFAGPTDWASRDELVERALSFGLGGSRTAAERGVFHNSRVRPDGRVEWKHHFAHLAAAAVNAGADPSTPDAVRAVLATTGWDDVAQVTTPLTLVRGERGFVTADDADEFVRRAPAAEVRTLATGHNAQEEDPAGLASLIREVAPLG
;
A
#
# COMPACT_ATOMS: atom_id res chain seq x y z
N MET A 1 -4.54 25.64 19.11
CA MET A 1 -4.78 25.07 17.76
C MET A 1 -5.62 23.82 17.97
N PRO A 2 -6.59 23.49 17.09
CA PRO A 2 -7.22 22.19 17.16
C PRO A 2 -6.15 21.08 17.12
N GLU A 3 -6.38 20.02 17.86
CA GLU A 3 -5.51 18.85 17.88
C GLU A 3 -5.51 18.23 16.48
N VAL A 4 -4.31 17.99 15.91
CA VAL A 4 -4.17 17.41 14.57
C VAL A 4 -4.28 15.89 14.71
N ASP A 5 -5.33 15.33 14.13
CA ASP A 5 -5.55 13.89 14.02
C ASP A 5 -5.23 13.37 12.60
N GLU A 6 -5.45 12.07 12.38
CA GLU A 6 -5.22 11.42 11.10
C GLU A 6 -6.18 11.84 9.97
N PHE A 7 -7.29 12.50 10.26
CA PHE A 7 -8.23 12.95 9.21
C PHE A 7 -8.11 14.45 8.94
N SER A 8 -7.30 15.17 9.71
CA SER A 8 -7.12 16.62 9.63
C SER A 8 -6.61 17.11 8.27
N PHE A 9 -5.94 16.25 7.49
CA PHE A 9 -5.47 16.58 6.14
C PHE A 9 -6.53 16.37 5.05
N LEU A 10 -7.57 15.57 5.33
CA LEU A 10 -8.52 15.12 4.30
C LEU A 10 -9.40 16.27 3.75
N PRO A 11 -9.91 17.23 4.55
CA PRO A 11 -10.71 18.33 4.01
C PRO A 11 -9.96 19.20 3.00
N ALA A 12 -8.69 19.50 3.26
CA ALA A 12 -7.87 20.28 2.34
C ALA A 12 -7.62 19.51 1.03
N GLN A 13 -7.26 18.22 1.12
CA GLN A 13 -7.09 17.36 -0.06
C GLN A 13 -8.36 17.29 -0.92
N ALA A 14 -9.53 17.15 -0.27
CA ALA A 14 -10.82 17.10 -0.96
C ALA A 14 -11.13 18.44 -1.67
N ALA A 15 -10.89 19.56 -0.99
CA ALA A 15 -11.10 20.89 -1.55
C ALA A 15 -10.21 21.17 -2.76
N ASP A 16 -8.93 20.76 -2.71
CA ASP A 16 -7.95 20.96 -3.80
C ASP A 16 -8.39 20.31 -5.12
N ILE A 17 -9.16 19.22 -5.06
CA ILE A 17 -9.69 18.52 -6.24
C ILE A 17 -11.20 18.73 -6.46
N GLY A 18 -11.82 19.66 -5.72
CA GLY A 18 -13.25 19.99 -5.86
C GLY A 18 -14.20 18.87 -5.46
N ARG A 19 -13.84 18.04 -4.47
CA ARG A 19 -14.65 16.94 -3.95
C ARG A 19 -15.15 17.23 -2.52
N PRO A 20 -16.32 16.69 -2.12
CA PRO A 20 -16.73 16.74 -0.73
C PRO A 20 -15.81 15.87 0.13
N THR A 21 -15.66 16.25 1.40
CA THR A 21 -14.99 15.39 2.39
C THR A 21 -15.94 14.27 2.80
N PRO A 22 -15.60 12.99 2.56
CA PRO A 22 -16.43 11.87 2.98
C PRO A 22 -16.28 11.61 4.49
N THR A 23 -17.21 10.86 5.07
CA THR A 23 -16.99 10.20 6.36
C THR A 23 -15.87 9.18 6.20
N VAL A 24 -14.86 9.23 7.07
CA VAL A 24 -13.80 8.22 7.15
C VAL A 24 -13.58 7.88 8.61
N GLU A 25 -13.51 6.59 8.92
CA GLU A 25 -13.21 6.12 10.26
C GLU A 25 -12.15 5.03 10.22
N ARG A 26 -11.33 4.97 11.27
CA ARG A 26 -10.41 3.86 11.49
C ARG A 26 -11.16 2.68 12.08
N VAL A 27 -10.95 1.52 11.48
CA VAL A 27 -11.47 0.23 11.96
C VAL A 27 -10.30 -0.66 12.38
N GLN A 28 -10.55 -1.51 13.37
CA GLN A 28 -9.56 -2.43 13.91
C GLN A 28 -10.21 -3.78 14.21
N LEU A 29 -9.45 -4.84 13.95
CA LEU A 29 -9.81 -6.22 14.19
C LEU A 29 -8.69 -6.87 14.98
N THR A 30 -9.02 -7.55 16.07
CA THR A 30 -8.08 -8.46 16.73
C THR A 30 -8.11 -9.80 15.99
N LEU A 31 -6.96 -10.22 15.48
CA LEU A 31 -6.74 -11.51 14.84
C LEU A 31 -6.63 -12.62 15.89
N ASP A 32 -6.76 -13.88 15.46
CA ASP A 32 -6.76 -15.05 16.35
C ASP A 32 -5.47 -15.20 17.19
N ASP A 33 -4.34 -14.68 16.68
CA ASP A 33 -3.05 -14.67 17.37
C ASP A 33 -2.82 -13.42 18.25
N GLY A 34 -3.86 -12.59 18.42
CA GLY A 34 -3.82 -11.38 19.24
C GLY A 34 -3.23 -10.15 18.56
N ARG A 35 -2.72 -10.27 17.33
CA ARG A 35 -2.31 -9.11 16.53
C ARG A 35 -3.52 -8.25 16.18
N THR A 36 -3.30 -6.96 16.02
CA THR A 36 -4.31 -6.03 15.49
C THR A 36 -4.11 -5.86 13.99
N LEU A 37 -5.18 -5.96 13.23
CA LEU A 37 -5.27 -5.51 11.85
C LEU A 37 -6.11 -4.24 11.78
N SER A 38 -5.62 -3.19 11.13
CA SER A 38 -6.29 -1.91 11.00
C SER A 38 -6.62 -1.59 9.53
N GLY A 39 -7.60 -0.71 9.34
CA GLY A 39 -7.89 -0.11 8.05
C GLY A 39 -8.73 1.15 8.21
N LEU A 40 -9.03 1.79 7.09
CA LEU A 40 -9.89 2.95 6.99
C LEU A 40 -11.17 2.54 6.25
N ARG A 41 -12.32 2.76 6.87
CA ARG A 41 -13.63 2.65 6.21
C ARG A 41 -14.03 4.03 5.69
N TRP A 42 -14.33 4.09 4.40
CA TRP A 42 -14.72 5.30 3.70
C TRP A 42 -16.20 5.23 3.35
N GLY A 43 -16.93 6.31 3.66
CA GLY A 43 -18.38 6.43 3.47
C GLY A 43 -19.20 5.62 4.47
N ASP A 44 -20.51 5.83 4.43
CA ASP A 44 -21.47 5.25 5.40
C ASP A 44 -22.17 3.98 4.88
N ALA A 45 -21.87 3.57 3.64
CA ALA A 45 -22.43 2.38 3.00
C ALA A 45 -21.41 1.23 2.98
N PRO A 46 -21.85 -0.03 2.75
CA PRO A 46 -20.93 -1.16 2.64
C PRO A 46 -19.85 -0.94 1.57
N PRO A 47 -18.58 -1.29 1.83
CA PRO A 47 -17.49 -1.11 0.87
C PRO A 47 -17.76 -1.79 -0.46
N ALA A 48 -17.52 -1.05 -1.55
CA ALA A 48 -17.56 -1.56 -2.92
C ALA A 48 -16.17 -1.98 -3.43
N VAL A 49 -15.12 -1.41 -2.84
CA VAL A 49 -13.72 -1.62 -3.23
C VAL A 49 -12.85 -1.71 -1.98
N THR A 50 -11.88 -2.64 -2.00
CA THR A 50 -10.86 -2.76 -0.96
C THR A 50 -9.47 -2.49 -1.54
N LEU A 51 -8.69 -1.64 -0.89
CA LEU A 51 -7.38 -1.18 -1.36
C LEU A 51 -6.24 -1.66 -0.45
N LEU A 52 -5.19 -2.19 -1.06
CA LEU A 52 -4.01 -2.76 -0.40
C LEU A 52 -2.75 -1.99 -0.84
N HIS A 53 -2.07 -1.34 0.10
CA HIS A 53 -0.90 -0.51 -0.20
C HIS A 53 0.39 -1.32 -0.45
N GLY A 54 1.43 -0.66 -0.96
CA GLY A 54 2.77 -1.21 -1.14
C GLY A 54 3.63 -1.23 0.13
N ALA A 55 4.80 -1.85 0.05
CA ALA A 55 5.73 -1.92 1.18
C ALA A 55 6.18 -0.53 1.67
N GLY A 56 6.21 -0.32 2.99
CA GLY A 56 6.60 0.96 3.61
C GLY A 56 5.54 2.05 3.57
N LEU A 57 4.34 1.75 3.03
CA LEU A 57 3.20 2.67 2.99
C LEU A 57 2.15 2.30 4.05
N ASN A 58 0.98 2.90 3.97
CA ASN A 58 -0.18 2.65 4.83
C ASN A 58 -1.47 3.03 4.08
N ALA A 59 -2.64 2.80 4.70
CA ALA A 59 -3.95 3.03 4.12
C ALA A 59 -4.15 4.45 3.55
N HIS A 60 -3.51 5.48 4.13
CA HIS A 60 -3.64 6.86 3.66
C HIS A 60 -2.95 7.17 2.32
N THR A 61 -2.14 6.25 1.77
CA THR A 61 -1.62 6.41 0.39
C THR A 61 -2.77 6.48 -0.63
N TRP A 62 -3.94 5.96 -0.27
CA TRP A 62 -5.12 5.92 -1.13
C TRP A 62 -6.03 7.14 -1.00
N ASP A 63 -5.80 8.07 -0.06
CA ASP A 63 -6.73 9.16 0.25
C ASP A 63 -7.18 9.93 -1.01
N THR A 64 -6.22 10.42 -1.80
CA THR A 64 -6.54 11.21 -3.00
C THR A 64 -7.21 10.36 -4.09
N THR A 65 -6.79 9.10 -4.25
CA THR A 65 -7.42 8.15 -5.18
C THR A 65 -8.88 7.87 -4.77
N LEU A 66 -9.14 7.68 -3.48
CA LEU A 66 -10.47 7.44 -2.92
C LEU A 66 -11.38 8.66 -3.01
N LEU A 67 -10.85 9.87 -2.83
CA LEU A 67 -11.60 11.10 -3.09
C LEU A 67 -12.01 11.22 -4.57
N HIS A 68 -11.13 10.81 -5.50
CA HIS A 68 -11.49 10.75 -6.93
C HIS A 68 -12.49 9.63 -7.25
N LEU A 69 -12.44 8.48 -6.56
CA LEU A 69 -13.39 7.38 -6.70
C LEU A 69 -14.77 7.73 -6.13
N GLY A 70 -14.85 8.44 -5.00
CA GLY A 70 -16.11 8.87 -4.41
C GLY A 70 -17.08 7.72 -4.11
N LEU A 71 -16.55 6.55 -3.78
CA LEU A 71 -17.31 5.33 -3.48
C LEU A 71 -17.02 4.87 -2.04
N PRO A 72 -17.96 4.16 -1.40
CA PRO A 72 -17.68 3.49 -0.15
C PRO A 72 -16.56 2.46 -0.33
N ALA A 73 -15.57 2.48 0.56
CA ALA A 73 -14.37 1.69 0.39
C ALA A 73 -13.74 1.25 1.71
N LEU A 74 -12.83 0.30 1.60
CA LEU A 74 -11.98 -0.16 2.68
C LEU A 74 -10.52 -0.02 2.24
N ALA A 75 -9.68 0.72 2.97
CA ALA A 75 -8.25 0.76 2.73
C ALA A 75 -7.53 0.10 3.91
N LEU A 76 -6.81 -1.00 3.67
CA LEU A 76 -6.19 -1.76 4.75
C LEU A 76 -4.77 -1.28 5.04
N ASP A 77 -4.41 -1.22 6.32
CA ASP A 77 -3.02 -1.24 6.74
C ASP A 77 -2.58 -2.72 6.76
N LEU A 78 -1.71 -3.13 5.84
CA LEU A 78 -1.19 -4.50 5.82
C LEU A 78 -0.39 -4.80 7.10
N PRO A 79 -0.30 -6.06 7.56
CA PRO A 79 0.53 -6.41 8.71
C PRO A 79 1.93 -5.82 8.61
N GLY A 80 2.45 -5.27 9.70
CA GLY A 80 3.74 -4.56 9.71
C GLY A 80 3.71 -3.11 9.24
N HIS A 81 2.53 -2.54 8.97
CA HIS A 81 2.37 -1.19 8.44
C HIS A 81 1.26 -0.42 9.15
N GLY A 82 1.28 0.91 9.00
CA GLY A 82 0.25 1.79 9.55
C GLY A 82 -0.05 1.49 11.03
N ASP A 83 -1.32 1.31 11.34
CA ASP A 83 -1.78 0.98 12.70
C ASP A 83 -2.05 -0.52 12.89
N SER A 84 -1.63 -1.35 11.95
CA SER A 84 -1.60 -2.81 12.10
C SER A 84 -0.35 -3.24 12.87
N SER A 85 -0.51 -4.30 13.67
CA SER A 85 0.60 -4.88 14.43
C SER A 85 1.74 -5.31 13.52
N TRP A 86 2.94 -5.15 14.03
CA TRP A 86 4.11 -5.81 13.46
C TRP A 86 4.05 -7.32 13.73
N ARG A 87 4.76 -8.08 12.90
CA ARG A 87 4.93 -9.52 13.07
C ARG A 87 6.27 -9.82 13.72
N ASP A 88 6.24 -10.64 14.76
CA ASP A 88 7.45 -11.09 15.47
C ASP A 88 8.34 -11.97 14.59
N ASP A 89 7.74 -12.73 13.66
CA ASP A 89 8.47 -13.56 12.69
C ASP A 89 9.05 -12.76 11.51
N ALA A 90 8.76 -11.45 11.43
CA ALA A 90 9.13 -10.56 10.33
C ALA A 90 8.74 -11.06 8.92
N ALA A 91 7.80 -12.01 8.82
CA ALA A 91 7.41 -12.63 7.58
C ALA A 91 6.34 -11.78 6.87
N TYR A 92 6.78 -10.87 6.00
CA TYR A 92 5.90 -9.95 5.28
C TYR A 92 5.67 -10.33 3.81
N VAL A 93 5.87 -11.59 3.44
CA VAL A 93 5.63 -12.08 2.07
C VAL A 93 4.14 -12.20 1.78
N ALA A 94 3.73 -11.96 0.53
CA ALA A 94 2.32 -11.85 0.12
C ALA A 94 1.41 -12.99 0.63
N ARG A 95 1.85 -14.25 0.49
CA ARG A 95 1.07 -15.42 0.96
C ARG A 95 0.91 -15.48 2.48
N VAL A 96 1.82 -14.91 3.24
CA VAL A 96 1.73 -14.83 4.71
C VAL A 96 0.79 -13.69 5.13
N LEU A 97 0.69 -12.63 4.32
CA LEU A 97 -0.22 -11.50 4.58
C LEU A 97 -1.67 -11.79 4.16
N ALA A 98 -1.86 -12.61 3.13
CA ALA A 98 -3.17 -12.88 2.53
C ALA A 98 -4.23 -13.39 3.54
N PRO A 99 -3.94 -14.31 4.49
CA PRO A 99 -4.91 -14.75 5.49
C PRO A 99 -5.48 -13.61 6.33
N ASP A 100 -4.65 -12.65 6.75
CA ASP A 100 -5.11 -11.51 7.55
C ASP A 100 -6.05 -10.61 6.72
N VAL A 101 -5.75 -10.42 5.42
CA VAL A 101 -6.64 -9.69 4.50
C VAL A 101 -7.96 -10.43 4.30
N VAL A 102 -7.95 -11.76 4.17
CA VAL A 102 -9.18 -12.58 4.10
C VAL A 102 -10.05 -12.35 5.34
N THR A 103 -9.46 -12.36 6.54
CA THR A 103 -10.21 -12.10 7.78
C THR A 103 -10.83 -10.69 7.79
N ALA A 104 -10.13 -9.66 7.31
CA ALA A 104 -10.70 -8.32 7.16
C ALA A 104 -11.88 -8.29 6.17
N LEU A 105 -11.76 -8.95 5.03
CA LEU A 105 -12.84 -9.01 4.03
C LEU A 105 -14.09 -9.68 4.60
N GLU A 106 -13.92 -10.80 5.31
CA GLU A 106 -15.02 -11.51 5.97
C GLU A 106 -15.69 -10.69 7.09
N ALA A 107 -14.90 -9.90 7.82
CA ALA A 107 -15.38 -9.10 8.94
C ALA A 107 -16.06 -7.78 8.51
N TRP A 108 -15.54 -7.12 7.47
CA TRP A 108 -15.90 -5.74 7.15
C TRP A 108 -16.64 -5.56 5.83
N THR A 109 -16.86 -6.64 5.09
CA THR A 109 -17.57 -6.60 3.82
C THR A 109 -18.69 -7.65 3.78
N THR A 110 -19.70 -7.41 2.95
CA THR A 110 -20.91 -8.25 2.87
C THR A 110 -21.10 -8.88 1.50
N ARG A 111 -20.17 -8.62 0.58
CA ARG A 111 -20.18 -9.08 -0.81
C ARG A 111 -18.74 -9.23 -1.31
N PRO A 112 -18.50 -10.05 -2.34
CA PRO A 112 -17.20 -10.11 -3.00
C PRO A 112 -16.73 -8.71 -3.40
N GLN A 113 -15.45 -8.43 -3.17
CA GLN A 113 -14.88 -7.10 -3.34
C GLN A 113 -14.09 -6.98 -4.63
N THR A 114 -14.11 -5.78 -5.23
CA THR A 114 -13.01 -5.39 -6.11
C THR A 114 -11.78 -5.10 -5.25
N LEU A 115 -10.71 -5.87 -5.43
CA LEU A 115 -9.44 -5.64 -4.77
C LEU A 115 -8.52 -4.81 -5.66
N VAL A 116 -7.96 -3.73 -5.13
CA VAL A 116 -6.94 -2.91 -5.79
C VAL A 116 -5.68 -2.96 -4.96
N GLY A 117 -4.62 -3.57 -5.48
CA GLY A 117 -3.37 -3.76 -4.75
C GLY A 117 -2.19 -3.11 -5.46
N HIS A 118 -1.48 -2.21 -4.77
CA HIS A 118 -0.22 -1.64 -5.23
C HIS A 118 0.96 -2.45 -4.70
N SER A 119 1.92 -2.81 -5.58
CA SER A 119 3.18 -3.42 -5.13
C SER A 119 2.96 -4.66 -4.23
N LEU A 120 3.46 -4.66 -2.99
CA LEU A 120 3.18 -5.71 -2.01
C LEU A 120 1.68 -6.04 -1.89
N GLY A 121 0.81 -5.03 -1.89
CA GLY A 121 -0.63 -5.20 -1.88
C GLY A 121 -1.19 -5.88 -3.13
N GLY A 122 -0.56 -5.68 -4.29
CA GLY A 122 -0.92 -6.36 -5.54
C GLY A 122 -0.62 -7.85 -5.49
N LEU A 123 0.57 -8.22 -5.02
CA LEU A 123 0.95 -9.62 -4.80
C LEU A 123 0.07 -10.28 -3.72
N THR A 124 -0.21 -9.56 -2.64
CA THR A 124 -1.10 -10.03 -1.57
C THR A 124 -2.52 -10.24 -2.09
N GLY A 125 -3.04 -9.30 -2.90
CA GLY A 125 -4.33 -9.43 -3.56
C GLY A 125 -4.42 -10.64 -4.49
N ALA A 126 -3.33 -10.97 -5.22
CA ALA A 126 -3.26 -12.18 -6.03
C ALA A 126 -3.36 -13.45 -5.18
N ALA A 127 -2.64 -13.52 -4.05
CA ALA A 127 -2.73 -14.65 -3.12
C ALA A 127 -4.13 -14.78 -2.47
N VAL A 128 -4.80 -13.66 -2.17
CA VAL A 128 -6.20 -13.66 -1.70
C VAL A 128 -7.13 -14.17 -2.79
N ALA A 129 -7.05 -13.63 -4.01
CA ALA A 129 -7.93 -14.02 -5.11
C ALA A 129 -7.73 -15.49 -5.54
N ALA A 130 -6.51 -16.02 -5.46
CA ALA A 130 -6.21 -17.42 -5.73
C ALA A 130 -6.78 -18.37 -4.65
N SER A 131 -6.70 -17.99 -3.37
CA SER A 131 -7.11 -18.84 -2.25
C SER A 131 -8.59 -18.72 -1.88
N ARG A 132 -9.18 -17.53 -2.08
CA ARG A 132 -10.56 -17.17 -1.74
C ARG A 132 -11.24 -16.39 -2.87
N PRO A 133 -11.41 -17.02 -4.06
CA PRO A 133 -12.10 -16.38 -5.18
C PRO A 133 -13.56 -16.04 -4.85
N ASP A 134 -14.15 -16.65 -3.82
CA ASP A 134 -15.49 -16.33 -3.31
C ASP A 134 -15.58 -14.93 -2.67
N LEU A 135 -14.46 -14.36 -2.21
CA LEU A 135 -14.40 -13.02 -1.60
C LEU A 135 -13.98 -11.93 -2.59
N VAL A 136 -13.57 -12.29 -3.80
CA VAL A 136 -13.00 -11.37 -4.78
C VAL A 136 -13.87 -11.35 -6.03
N GLU A 137 -14.41 -10.19 -6.36
CA GLU A 137 -15.14 -9.96 -7.61
C GLU A 137 -14.17 -9.68 -8.77
N ARG A 138 -13.09 -8.96 -8.49
CA ARG A 138 -12.05 -8.57 -9.45
C ARG A 138 -10.78 -8.21 -8.70
N LEU A 139 -9.63 -8.46 -9.33
CA LEU A 139 -8.34 -7.99 -8.85
C LEU A 139 -7.71 -6.99 -9.84
N VAL A 140 -7.30 -5.83 -9.33
CA VAL A 140 -6.49 -4.85 -10.02
C VAL A 140 -5.12 -4.79 -9.34
N VAL A 141 -4.08 -5.21 -10.05
CA VAL A 141 -2.69 -5.19 -9.60
C VAL A 141 -2.02 -3.94 -10.17
N VAL A 142 -1.50 -3.07 -9.30
CA VAL A 142 -0.86 -1.81 -9.69
C VAL A 142 0.64 -1.92 -9.55
N ASP A 143 1.30 -1.89 -10.70
CA ASP A 143 2.72 -1.77 -10.97
C ASP A 143 3.62 -2.77 -10.23
N ILE A 144 3.26 -4.06 -10.29
CA ILE A 144 4.08 -5.16 -9.79
C ILE A 144 3.77 -6.49 -10.49
N THR A 145 4.77 -7.36 -10.57
CA THR A 145 4.62 -8.78 -10.91
C THR A 145 5.59 -9.61 -10.03
N PRO A 146 5.35 -10.91 -9.84
CA PRO A 146 6.27 -11.75 -9.08
C PRO A 146 7.66 -11.84 -9.72
N GLY A 147 8.72 -11.76 -8.92
CA GLY A 147 10.10 -11.87 -9.38
C GLY A 147 10.74 -10.56 -9.86
N ILE A 148 10.02 -9.43 -9.81
CA ILE A 148 10.61 -8.10 -10.01
C ILE A 148 11.60 -7.79 -8.89
N ASP A 149 12.77 -7.27 -9.27
CA ASP A 149 13.74 -6.68 -8.36
C ASP A 149 13.49 -5.16 -8.26
N PRO A 150 12.97 -4.64 -7.13
CA PRO A 150 12.67 -3.21 -6.96
C PRO A 150 13.93 -2.33 -6.84
N SER A 151 15.13 -2.90 -6.91
CA SER A 151 16.40 -2.16 -6.78
C SER A 151 16.66 -1.10 -7.87
N GLY A 152 15.82 -1.05 -8.90
CA GLY A 152 15.77 0.05 -9.89
C GLY A 152 15.31 1.39 -9.31
N GLY A 153 14.82 1.44 -8.07
CA GLY A 153 14.45 2.69 -7.40
C GLY A 153 15.64 3.66 -7.21
N PRO A 154 15.42 4.99 -7.22
CA PRO A 154 16.50 5.97 -7.07
C PRO A 154 17.30 5.73 -5.79
N ALA A 155 18.63 5.74 -5.87
CA ALA A 155 19.53 5.53 -4.73
C ALA A 155 19.22 6.46 -3.52
N GLN A 156 18.61 7.62 -3.78
CA GLN A 156 18.11 8.56 -2.77
C GLN A 156 17.05 7.96 -1.83
N LEU A 157 16.14 7.12 -2.32
CA LEU A 157 15.10 6.51 -1.49
C LEU A 157 15.69 5.48 -0.53
N ARG A 158 16.65 4.68 -1.01
CA ARG A 158 17.42 3.75 -0.16
C ARG A 158 18.21 4.47 0.92
N ALA A 159 18.87 5.58 0.56
CA ALA A 159 19.63 6.40 1.50
C ALA A 159 18.73 7.11 2.54
N PHE A 160 17.49 7.45 2.19
CA PHE A 160 16.53 8.01 3.13
C PHE A 160 16.17 7.00 4.24
N PHE A 161 15.84 5.75 3.86
CA PHE A 161 15.45 4.67 4.77
C PHE A 161 16.60 4.04 5.56
N ALA A 162 17.84 4.11 5.06
CA ALA A 162 19.04 3.67 5.79
C ALA A 162 19.48 4.63 6.92
N GLY A 163 18.70 5.69 7.18
CA GLY A 163 18.95 6.68 8.22
C GLY A 163 18.58 6.23 9.64
N PRO A 164 18.47 7.20 10.58
CA PRO A 164 17.98 6.91 11.93
C PRO A 164 16.61 6.21 11.87
N THR A 165 16.34 5.33 12.83
CA THR A 165 15.02 4.68 12.97
C THR A 165 14.00 5.55 13.69
N ASP A 166 14.46 6.59 14.37
CA ASP A 166 13.64 7.45 15.19
C ASP A 166 14.26 8.84 15.39
N TRP A 167 13.38 9.84 15.53
CA TRP A 167 13.65 11.28 15.53
C TRP A 167 13.13 11.95 16.80
N ALA A 168 13.61 13.16 17.08
CA ALA A 168 13.11 13.97 18.19
C ALA A 168 11.72 14.55 17.92
N SER A 169 11.37 14.79 16.65
CA SER A 169 10.06 15.31 16.27
C SER A 169 9.69 14.94 14.83
N ARG A 170 8.41 15.11 14.48
CA ARG A 170 7.96 14.95 13.08
C ARG A 170 8.54 16.04 12.19
N ASP A 171 8.75 17.25 12.70
CA ASP A 171 9.39 18.33 11.95
C ASP A 171 10.81 17.96 11.51
N GLU A 172 11.58 17.28 12.36
CA GLU A 172 12.90 16.77 11.99
C GLU A 172 12.81 15.79 10.80
N LEU A 173 11.82 14.91 10.82
CA LEU A 173 11.59 13.95 9.74
C LEU A 173 11.07 14.63 8.46
N VAL A 174 10.27 15.70 8.58
CA VAL A 174 9.83 16.53 7.44
C VAL A 174 11.02 17.23 6.79
N GLU A 175 11.86 17.90 7.57
CA GLU A 175 13.07 18.55 7.07
C GLU A 175 14.01 17.54 6.39
N ARG A 176 14.14 16.34 6.98
CA ARG A 176 14.86 15.24 6.35
C ARG A 176 14.23 14.86 5.02
N ALA A 177 12.92 14.60 4.95
CA ALA A 177 12.25 14.24 3.71
C ALA A 177 12.46 15.29 2.61
N LEU A 178 12.29 16.57 2.93
CA LEU A 178 12.50 17.69 2.01
C LEU A 178 13.96 17.78 1.53
N SER A 179 14.95 17.51 2.39
CA SER A 179 16.36 17.51 2.00
C SER A 179 16.72 16.41 0.98
N PHE A 180 15.91 15.34 0.91
CA PHE A 180 16.00 14.28 -0.10
C PHE A 180 15.11 14.55 -1.33
N GLY A 181 14.42 15.70 -1.38
CA GLY A 181 13.47 16.04 -2.44
C GLY A 181 12.14 15.28 -2.35
N LEU A 182 11.86 14.62 -1.23
CA LEU A 182 10.63 13.88 -1.01
C LEU A 182 9.51 14.83 -0.56
N GLY A 183 8.28 14.52 -0.98
CA GLY A 183 7.08 15.25 -0.60
C GLY A 183 6.69 16.38 -1.56
N GLY A 184 7.57 16.87 -2.43
CA GLY A 184 7.27 17.89 -3.47
C GLY A 184 6.97 19.30 -2.94
N SER A 185 6.13 19.42 -1.91
CA SER A 185 5.87 20.62 -1.12
C SER A 185 5.97 20.30 0.39
N ARG A 186 6.13 21.33 1.22
CA ARG A 186 6.18 21.15 2.68
C ARG A 186 4.90 20.52 3.24
N THR A 187 3.73 20.96 2.80
CA THR A 187 2.43 20.41 3.23
C THR A 187 2.30 18.92 2.90
N ALA A 188 2.70 18.52 1.69
CA ALA A 188 2.66 17.12 1.30
C ALA A 188 3.71 16.27 2.04
N ALA A 189 4.89 16.83 2.34
CA ALA A 189 5.86 16.20 3.23
C ALA A 189 5.34 16.04 4.66
N GLU A 190 4.73 17.08 5.25
CA GLU A 190 4.10 17.04 6.58
C GLU A 190 3.01 15.95 6.66
N ARG A 191 2.12 15.91 5.67
CA ARG A 191 1.10 14.86 5.54
C ARG A 191 1.75 13.47 5.47
N GLY A 192 2.69 13.29 4.54
CA GLY A 192 3.37 12.01 4.35
C GLY A 192 4.10 11.52 5.60
N VAL A 193 4.80 12.41 6.29
CA VAL A 193 5.46 12.12 7.56
C VAL A 193 4.46 11.81 8.66
N PHE A 194 3.37 12.57 8.77
CA PHE A 194 2.35 12.34 9.78
C PHE A 194 1.76 10.94 9.69
N HIS A 195 1.33 10.51 8.50
CA HIS A 195 0.69 9.20 8.33
C HIS A 195 1.68 8.03 8.41
N ASN A 196 2.94 8.23 8.01
CA ASN A 196 3.95 7.16 8.06
C ASN A 196 4.69 7.07 9.40
N SER A 197 4.48 7.99 10.34
CA SER A 197 5.16 7.99 11.65
C SER A 197 4.22 7.99 12.84
N ARG A 198 4.70 7.50 13.98
CA ARG A 198 4.02 7.59 15.28
C ARG A 198 4.94 8.17 16.34
N VAL A 199 4.35 8.85 17.32
CA VAL A 199 5.05 9.32 18.51
C VAL A 199 4.98 8.23 19.58
N ARG A 200 6.13 7.77 20.05
CA ARG A 200 6.26 6.78 21.11
C ARG A 200 5.97 7.38 22.50
N PRO A 201 5.75 6.54 23.53
CA PRO A 201 5.55 7.01 24.90
C PRO A 201 6.72 7.84 25.47
N ASP A 202 7.94 7.65 24.95
CA ASP A 202 9.14 8.42 25.34
C ASP A 202 9.28 9.75 24.57
N GLY A 203 8.29 10.09 23.72
CA GLY A 203 8.27 11.31 22.92
C GLY A 203 9.05 11.24 21.60
N ARG A 204 9.74 10.13 21.33
CA ARG A 204 10.47 9.92 20.06
C ARG A 204 9.49 9.59 18.93
N VAL A 205 9.84 9.98 17.71
CA VAL A 205 9.06 9.66 16.51
C VAL A 205 9.68 8.47 15.82
N GLU A 206 8.91 7.47 15.44
CA GLU A 206 9.39 6.30 14.68
C GLU A 206 8.48 6.01 13.48
N TRP A 207 9.00 5.25 12.51
CA TRP A 207 8.18 4.77 11.41
C TRP A 207 7.08 3.83 11.89
N LYS A 208 5.89 3.95 11.29
CA LYS A 208 4.79 3.01 11.53
C LYS A 208 5.04 1.65 10.89
N HIS A 209 5.88 1.57 9.85
CA HIS A 209 6.20 0.31 9.19
C HIS A 209 7.42 -0.39 9.81
N HIS A 210 7.37 -1.73 9.93
CA HIS A 210 8.43 -2.53 10.57
C HIS A 210 9.74 -2.54 9.75
N PHE A 211 9.68 -2.31 8.44
CA PHE A 211 10.84 -2.46 7.55
C PHE A 211 12.03 -1.57 7.91
N ALA A 212 11.81 -0.35 8.41
CA ALA A 212 12.93 0.51 8.83
C ALA A 212 13.68 -0.08 10.04
N HIS A 213 12.96 -0.71 10.96
CA HIS A 213 13.56 -1.37 12.13
C HIS A 213 14.30 -2.64 11.73
N LEU A 214 13.75 -3.43 10.79
CA LEU A 214 14.43 -4.60 10.25
C LEU A 214 15.72 -4.22 9.52
N ALA A 215 15.68 -3.17 8.69
CA ALA A 215 16.86 -2.67 7.98
C ALA A 215 17.94 -2.18 8.97
N ALA A 216 17.56 -1.40 9.98
CA ALA A 216 18.49 -0.93 10.99
C ALA A 216 19.06 -2.06 11.86
N ALA A 217 18.25 -3.05 12.23
CA ALA A 217 18.71 -4.22 12.95
C ALA A 217 19.74 -5.03 12.14
N ALA A 218 19.51 -5.21 10.84
CA ALA A 218 20.45 -5.88 9.94
C ALA A 218 21.79 -5.12 9.85
N VAL A 219 21.75 -3.79 9.69
CA VAL A 219 22.95 -2.96 9.69
C VAL A 219 23.72 -3.07 11.01
N ASN A 220 23.02 -2.98 12.15
CA ASN A 220 23.63 -3.11 13.48
C ASN A 220 24.23 -4.51 13.72
N ALA A 221 23.65 -5.54 13.12
CA ALA A 221 24.18 -6.91 13.14
C ALA A 221 25.38 -7.13 12.20
N GLY A 222 25.84 -6.09 11.49
CA GLY A 222 26.97 -6.16 10.57
C GLY A 222 26.64 -6.81 9.23
N ALA A 223 25.36 -6.83 8.83
CA ALA A 223 24.97 -7.33 7.53
C ALA A 223 25.65 -6.51 6.41
N ASP A 224 26.11 -7.21 5.37
CA ASP A 224 26.68 -6.57 4.19
C ASP A 224 25.60 -5.69 3.52
N PRO A 225 25.87 -4.41 3.24
CA PRO A 225 24.97 -3.54 2.46
C PRO A 225 24.58 -4.10 1.09
N SER A 226 25.29 -5.12 0.57
CA SER A 226 24.95 -5.84 -0.66
C SER A 226 23.83 -6.89 -0.50
N THR A 227 23.49 -7.25 0.74
CA THR A 227 22.39 -8.16 1.08
C THR A 227 21.05 -7.53 0.69
N PRO A 228 20.10 -8.27 0.09
CA PRO A 228 18.77 -7.73 -0.19
C PRO A 228 18.17 -7.08 1.05
N ASP A 229 17.72 -5.83 0.94
CA ASP A 229 16.96 -5.21 2.03
C ASP A 229 15.64 -5.97 2.27
N ALA A 230 15.06 -5.80 3.46
CA ALA A 230 13.87 -6.56 3.87
C ALA A 230 12.70 -6.42 2.88
N VAL A 231 12.58 -5.25 2.23
CA VAL A 231 11.55 -4.98 1.22
C VAL A 231 11.81 -5.79 -0.05
N ARG A 232 13.06 -5.83 -0.52
CA ARG A 232 13.47 -6.66 -1.67
C ARG A 232 13.22 -8.13 -1.41
N ALA A 233 13.57 -8.64 -0.22
CA ALA A 233 13.34 -10.05 0.13
C ALA A 233 11.85 -10.41 0.09
N VAL A 234 10.99 -9.50 0.53
CA VAL A 234 9.53 -9.66 0.50
C VAL A 234 9.00 -9.71 -0.94
N LEU A 235 9.43 -8.78 -1.79
CA LEU A 235 8.92 -8.62 -3.16
C LEU A 235 9.52 -9.63 -4.17
N ALA A 236 10.72 -10.15 -3.91
CA ALA A 236 11.41 -11.09 -4.79
C ALA A 236 10.92 -12.55 -4.68
N THR A 237 9.95 -12.84 -3.80
CA THR A 237 9.43 -14.21 -3.63
C THR A 237 8.58 -14.69 -4.81
N THR A 238 8.55 -16.01 -5.03
CA THR A 238 7.80 -16.63 -6.13
C THR A 238 6.29 -16.57 -5.87
N GLY A 239 5.59 -15.72 -6.61
CA GLY A 239 4.12 -15.56 -6.56
C GLY A 239 3.40 -15.88 -7.87
N TRP A 240 4.11 -16.43 -8.87
CA TRP A 240 3.51 -16.74 -10.18
C TRP A 240 2.42 -17.80 -10.11
N ASP A 241 2.51 -18.73 -9.16
CA ASP A 241 1.46 -19.73 -8.93
C ASP A 241 0.17 -19.08 -8.44
N ASP A 242 0.24 -18.00 -7.63
CA ASP A 242 -0.96 -17.27 -7.21
C ASP A 242 -1.60 -16.58 -8.42
N VAL A 243 -0.80 -15.85 -9.22
CA VAL A 243 -1.29 -15.16 -10.43
C VAL A 243 -1.96 -16.14 -11.40
N ALA A 244 -1.34 -17.30 -11.63
CA ALA A 244 -1.88 -18.32 -12.54
C ALA A 244 -3.17 -19.00 -12.00
N GLN A 245 -3.40 -18.95 -10.68
CA GLN A 245 -4.58 -19.52 -10.02
C GLN A 245 -5.73 -18.51 -9.88
N VAL A 246 -5.53 -17.23 -10.18
CA VAL A 246 -6.62 -16.24 -10.16
C VAL A 246 -7.64 -16.55 -11.25
N THR A 247 -8.86 -16.88 -10.86
CA THR A 247 -9.99 -17.17 -11.78
C THR A 247 -10.93 -15.98 -11.98
N THR A 248 -10.83 -14.95 -11.14
CA THR A 248 -11.61 -13.71 -11.24
C THR A 248 -11.03 -12.80 -12.33
N PRO A 249 -11.81 -11.85 -12.88
CA PRO A 249 -11.25 -10.79 -13.72
C PRO A 249 -9.99 -10.17 -13.08
N LEU A 250 -8.92 -10.09 -13.87
CA LEU A 250 -7.60 -9.66 -13.43
C LEU A 250 -7.11 -8.54 -14.35
N THR A 251 -6.72 -7.41 -13.78
CA THR A 251 -6.12 -6.30 -14.52
C THR A 251 -4.75 -5.98 -13.93
N LEU A 252 -3.72 -5.94 -14.77
CA LEU A 252 -2.42 -5.37 -14.46
C LEU A 252 -2.38 -3.92 -14.94
N VAL A 253 -2.21 -2.98 -14.03
CA VAL A 253 -1.96 -1.57 -14.32
C VAL A 253 -0.48 -1.31 -14.21
N ARG A 254 0.16 -0.93 -15.31
CA ARG A 254 1.58 -0.61 -15.38
C ARG A 254 1.79 0.90 -15.38
N GLY A 255 2.76 1.40 -14.63
CA GLY A 255 3.32 2.73 -14.84
C GLY A 255 4.31 2.72 -16.00
N GLU A 256 4.22 3.67 -16.94
CA GLU A 256 5.18 3.78 -18.05
C GLU A 256 6.64 3.83 -17.59
N ARG A 257 6.87 4.45 -16.43
CA ARG A 257 8.18 4.59 -15.76
C ARG A 257 8.23 3.77 -14.45
N GLY A 258 7.32 2.82 -14.29
CA GLY A 258 7.19 1.97 -13.11
C GLY A 258 8.19 0.82 -13.10
N PHE A 259 7.98 -0.12 -12.18
CA PHE A 259 8.79 -1.33 -12.06
C PHE A 259 8.46 -2.37 -13.12
N VAL A 260 7.20 -2.43 -13.57
CA VAL A 260 6.75 -3.43 -14.53
C VAL A 260 7.18 -3.03 -15.93
N THR A 261 8.06 -3.82 -16.54
CA THR A 261 8.46 -3.64 -17.93
C THR A 261 7.43 -4.23 -18.90
N ALA A 262 7.63 -4.03 -20.20
CA ALA A 262 6.81 -4.70 -21.21
C ALA A 262 6.98 -6.23 -21.16
N ASP A 263 8.21 -6.72 -20.94
CA ASP A 263 8.50 -8.16 -20.86
C ASP A 263 7.85 -8.81 -19.63
N ASP A 264 7.79 -8.09 -18.50
CA ASP A 264 7.08 -8.52 -17.29
C ASP A 264 5.57 -8.60 -17.51
N ALA A 265 5.00 -7.63 -18.22
CA ALA A 265 3.58 -7.65 -18.59
C ALA A 265 3.27 -8.80 -19.55
N ASP A 266 4.16 -9.09 -20.49
CA ASP A 266 4.04 -10.24 -21.38
C ASP A 266 4.13 -11.57 -20.60
N GLU A 267 5.03 -11.70 -19.62
CA GLU A 267 5.05 -12.88 -18.72
C GLU A 267 3.76 -12.97 -17.92
N PHE A 268 3.23 -11.85 -17.43
CA PHE A 268 1.98 -11.82 -16.69
C PHE A 268 0.82 -12.37 -17.52
N VAL A 269 0.69 -11.93 -18.78
CA VAL A 269 -0.32 -12.44 -19.72
C VAL A 269 -0.05 -13.90 -20.10
N ARG A 270 1.21 -14.33 -20.24
CA ARG A 270 1.53 -15.75 -20.46
C ARG A 270 1.03 -16.65 -19.32
N ARG A 271 1.11 -16.16 -18.07
CA ARG A 271 0.69 -16.90 -16.87
C ARG A 271 -0.81 -16.78 -16.58
N ALA A 272 -1.42 -15.65 -16.91
CA ALA A 272 -2.84 -15.39 -16.79
C ALA A 272 -3.40 -14.87 -18.12
N PRO A 273 -3.72 -15.75 -19.10
CA PRO A 273 -4.09 -15.35 -20.46
C PRO A 273 -5.38 -14.52 -20.58
N ALA A 274 -6.23 -14.54 -19.55
CA ALA A 274 -7.45 -13.74 -19.48
C ALA A 274 -7.23 -12.35 -18.84
N ALA A 275 -6.02 -12.04 -18.38
CA ALA A 275 -5.73 -10.77 -17.74
C ALA A 275 -5.71 -9.61 -18.74
N GLU A 276 -6.23 -8.46 -18.32
CA GLU A 276 -6.10 -7.20 -19.05
C GLU A 276 -4.84 -6.46 -18.60
N VAL A 277 -4.14 -5.83 -19.54
CA VAL A 277 -3.03 -4.92 -19.23
C VAL A 277 -3.43 -3.49 -19.59
N ARG A 278 -3.29 -2.58 -18.64
CA ARG A 278 -3.51 -1.15 -18.79
C ARG A 278 -2.23 -0.40 -18.44
N THR A 279 -2.05 0.80 -18.98
CA THR A 279 -0.85 1.60 -18.73
C THR A 279 -1.22 3.04 -18.40
N LEU A 280 -0.58 3.59 -17.38
CA LEU A 280 -0.69 4.99 -16.96
C LEU A 280 0.68 5.67 -17.12
N ALA A 281 0.68 6.96 -17.43
CA ALA A 281 1.89 7.77 -17.62
C ALA A 281 2.58 8.14 -16.28
N THR A 282 2.69 7.18 -15.36
CA THR A 282 3.22 7.31 -14.00
C THR A 282 4.51 6.51 -13.83
N GLY A 283 5.23 6.77 -12.74
CA GLY A 283 6.17 5.82 -12.13
C GLY A 283 5.45 4.75 -11.32
N HIS A 284 6.15 4.20 -10.33
CA HIS A 284 5.67 3.08 -9.51
C HIS A 284 4.49 3.46 -8.61
N ASN A 285 4.47 4.68 -8.07
CA ASN A 285 3.42 5.13 -7.14
C ASN A 285 2.29 5.84 -7.90
N ALA A 286 1.59 5.11 -8.76
CA ALA A 286 0.50 5.66 -9.58
C ALA A 286 -0.59 6.35 -8.73
N GLN A 287 -0.85 5.85 -7.53
CA GLN A 287 -1.79 6.43 -6.56
C GLN A 287 -1.37 7.80 -6.01
N GLU A 288 -0.10 8.17 -6.14
CA GLU A 288 0.44 9.48 -5.75
C GLU A 288 0.69 10.39 -6.95
N GLU A 289 1.17 9.84 -8.08
CA GLU A 289 1.49 10.59 -9.29
C GLU A 289 0.27 10.94 -10.16
N ASP A 290 -0.70 10.04 -10.29
CA ASP A 290 -1.94 10.24 -11.04
C ASP A 290 -3.16 9.55 -10.37
N PRO A 291 -3.55 10.01 -9.17
CA PRO A 291 -4.70 9.44 -8.46
C PRO A 291 -6.02 9.55 -9.23
N ALA A 292 -6.16 10.58 -10.09
CA ALA A 292 -7.34 10.78 -10.91
C ALA A 292 -7.44 9.74 -12.04
N GLY A 293 -6.34 9.54 -12.78
CA GLY A 293 -6.26 8.53 -13.84
C GLY A 293 -6.40 7.13 -13.30
N LEU A 294 -5.77 6.81 -12.15
CA LEU A 294 -5.95 5.53 -11.50
C LEU A 294 -7.41 5.30 -11.05
N ALA A 295 -8.06 6.30 -10.46
CA ALA A 295 -9.47 6.22 -10.10
C ALA A 295 -10.40 6.03 -11.32
N SER A 296 -10.11 6.69 -12.46
CA SER A 296 -10.87 6.48 -13.71
C SER A 296 -10.71 5.05 -14.19
N LEU A 297 -9.48 4.55 -14.25
CA LEU A 297 -9.18 3.19 -14.69
C LEU A 297 -9.88 2.16 -13.81
N ILE A 298 -9.84 2.32 -12.47
CA ILE A 298 -10.53 1.43 -11.54
C ILE A 298 -12.03 1.38 -11.86
N ARG A 299 -12.69 2.51 -12.16
CA ARG A 299 -14.11 2.53 -12.54
C ARG A 299 -14.39 1.88 -13.89
N GLU A 300 -13.47 2.00 -14.84
CA GLU A 300 -13.62 1.40 -16.16
C GLU A 300 -13.51 -0.12 -16.10
N VAL A 301 -12.51 -0.63 -15.37
CA VAL A 301 -12.28 -2.07 -15.29
C VAL A 301 -13.20 -2.71 -14.27
N ALA A 302 -13.58 -2.00 -13.20
CA ALA A 302 -14.58 -2.42 -12.23
C ALA A 302 -15.85 -1.57 -12.35
N PRO A 303 -16.94 -2.07 -12.97
CA PRO A 303 -18.23 -1.41 -12.89
C PRO A 303 -18.73 -1.51 -11.44
N LEU A 304 -18.26 -0.58 -10.61
CA LEU A 304 -18.62 -0.41 -9.22
C LEU A 304 -20.01 0.26 -9.21
N GLY A 305 -21.04 -0.58 -9.24
CA GLY A 305 -22.46 -0.20 -9.22
C GLY A 305 -23.02 -0.08 -7.81
#